data_AF-A0A6H1Z7K1-F1
#
_entry.id   AF-A0A6H1Z7K1-F1
#
_cell.length_a   1.000
_cell.length_b   1.000
_cell.length_c   1.000
_cell.angle_alpha   90.00
_cell.angle_beta   90.00
_cell.angle_gamma   90.00
#
_symmetry.space_group_name_H-M   'P 1'
#
loop_
_entity.id
_entity.type
_entity.pdbx_description
1 polymer ?
#
loop_
_entity_poly.entity_id
_entity_poly.type
_entity_poly.pdbx_seq_one_letter_code
_entity_poly.pdbx_strand_id
1 'polypeptide(L)'
;MKGGVTKRIEDTVKALEKGQLKNALGLTDRRGLERHHQIVEAAARTCLQNKGDKEVCKKAMSEARDKVQETITVPEDDTSLEGIEEILSEAPTETPQGEPAEITDDEVYENCEECHIAEAAIRFSEVCAAHPEDAGDSCRVIAEKVADENTEPADWIRTMVETAEGAKGEAKEKMVAAVTELTDYLERRDSPFLKEMDKEV
;
A
#
# COMPACT_ATOMS: atom_id res chain seq x y z
N MET A 1 3.80 11.10 22.05
CA MET A 1 3.96 11.33 20.60
C MET A 1 4.46 10.03 19.95
N LYS A 2 3.55 9.15 19.55
CA LYS A 2 3.89 7.93 18.79
C LYS A 2 4.11 8.37 17.35
N GLY A 3 5.37 8.49 16.91
CA GLY A 3 5.69 8.86 15.54
C GLY A 3 5.17 7.83 14.55
N GLY A 4 4.53 8.30 13.49
CA GLY A 4 4.14 7.52 12.32
C GLY A 4 5.35 6.97 11.56
N VAL A 5 5.08 6.35 10.41
CA VAL A 5 6.08 5.69 9.56
C VAL A 5 7.20 6.65 9.14
N THR A 6 6.85 7.86 8.71
CA THR A 6 7.79 8.92 8.30
C THR A 6 8.83 9.26 9.37
N LYS A 7 8.38 9.46 10.62
CA LYS A 7 9.29 9.75 11.74
C LYS A 7 10.27 8.61 12.01
N ARG A 8 9.86 7.36 11.79
CA ARG A 8 10.75 6.20 11.94
C ARG A 8 11.75 6.09 10.81
N ILE A 9 11.38 6.47 9.59
CA ILE A 9 12.32 6.53 8.47
C ILE A 9 13.38 7.60 8.76
N GLU A 10 12.98 8.79 9.20
CA GLU A 10 13.91 9.84 9.63
C GLU A 10 14.82 9.40 10.79
N ASP A 11 14.25 8.73 11.81
CA ASP A 11 15.03 8.21 12.95
C ASP A 11 15.99 7.09 12.51
N THR A 12 15.64 6.33 11.45
CA THR A 12 16.50 5.32 10.83
C THR A 12 17.67 5.96 10.11
N VAL A 13 17.45 7.02 9.33
CA VAL A 13 18.51 7.82 8.70
C VAL A 13 19.47 8.36 9.76
N LYS A 14 18.94 8.97 10.83
CA LYS A 14 19.74 9.49 11.95
C LYS A 14 20.51 8.40 12.67
N ALA A 15 19.95 7.18 12.80
CA ALA A 15 20.64 6.05 13.39
C ALA A 15 21.80 5.56 12.51
N LEU A 16 21.63 5.53 11.18
CA LEU A 16 22.68 5.16 10.23
C LEU A 16 23.81 6.19 10.21
N GLU A 17 23.51 7.49 10.26
CA GLU A 17 24.50 8.58 10.35
C GLU A 17 25.35 8.48 11.62
N LYS A 18 24.75 8.06 12.73
CA LYS A 18 25.45 7.82 14.00
C LYS A 18 26.21 6.48 14.04
N GLY A 19 26.18 5.69 12.97
CA GLY A 19 26.77 4.35 12.91
C GLY A 19 26.06 3.32 13.79
N GLN A 20 24.82 3.59 14.21
CA GLN A 20 24.03 2.75 15.10
C GLN A 20 23.19 1.74 14.31
N LEU A 21 23.86 0.88 13.54
CA LEU A 21 23.23 -0.12 12.66
C LEU A 21 22.19 -1.00 13.37
N LYS A 22 22.49 -1.44 14.60
CA LYS A 22 21.55 -2.23 15.41
C LYS A 22 20.26 -1.47 15.75
N ASN A 23 20.39 -0.16 15.98
CA ASN A 23 19.24 0.71 16.25
C ASN A 23 18.42 0.92 14.97
N ALA A 24 19.09 1.13 13.83
CA ALA A 24 18.44 1.25 12.53
C ALA A 24 17.62 -0.01 12.18
N LEU A 25 18.15 -1.21 12.45
CA LEU A 25 17.40 -2.47 12.25
C LEU A 25 16.14 -2.54 13.13
N GLY A 26 16.22 -2.15 14.40
CA GLY A 26 15.07 -2.18 15.30
C GLY A 26 14.01 -1.11 15.00
N LEU A 27 14.38 -0.04 14.30
CA LEU A 27 13.44 1.00 13.86
C LEU A 27 12.65 0.56 12.62
N THR A 28 13.26 -0.26 11.77
CA THR A 28 12.66 -0.79 10.53
C THR A 28 12.01 -2.17 10.67
N ASP A 29 12.23 -2.88 11.78
CA ASP A 29 11.59 -4.17 12.11
C ASP A 29 10.12 -3.99 12.54
N ARG A 30 9.30 -3.43 11.64
CA ARG A 30 7.86 -3.18 11.83
C ARG A 30 7.12 -3.27 10.49
N ARG A 31 5.83 -3.63 10.57
CA ARG A 31 4.91 -3.65 9.41
C ARG A 31 4.86 -2.27 8.74
N GLY A 32 4.98 -2.22 7.42
CA GLY A 32 5.02 -1.00 6.60
C GLY A 32 6.42 -0.39 6.39
N LEU A 33 7.48 -1.03 6.87
CA LEU A 33 8.88 -0.61 6.68
C LEU A 33 9.76 -1.72 6.08
N GLU A 34 9.16 -2.73 5.47
CA GLU A 34 9.82 -3.93 4.94
C GLU A 34 10.92 -3.57 3.94
N ARG A 35 10.66 -2.61 3.04
CA ARG A 35 11.65 -2.09 2.07
C ARG A 35 12.84 -1.43 2.78
N HIS A 36 12.58 -0.61 3.80
CA HIS A 36 13.63 0.04 4.60
C HIS A 36 14.41 -0.98 5.43
N HIS A 37 13.73 -2.01 5.96
CA HIS A 37 14.35 -3.09 6.70
C HIS A 37 15.33 -3.88 5.85
N GLN A 38 14.95 -4.24 4.63
CA GLN A 38 15.83 -4.94 3.67
C GLN A 38 17.08 -4.14 3.36
N ILE A 39 16.99 -2.81 3.21
CA ILE A 39 18.14 -1.94 2.96
C ILE A 39 19.12 -1.96 4.14
N VAL A 40 18.60 -1.81 5.37
CA VAL A 40 19.42 -1.83 6.58
C VAL A 40 20.00 -3.23 6.85
N GLU A 41 19.23 -4.28 6.58
CA GLU A 41 19.68 -5.67 6.70
C GLU A 41 20.80 -5.99 5.71
N ALA A 42 20.72 -5.50 4.47
CA ALA A 42 21.79 -5.64 3.49
C ALA A 42 23.09 -4.98 3.98
N ALA A 43 23.02 -3.77 4.55
CA ALA A 43 24.18 -3.13 5.16
C ALA A 43 24.73 -3.94 6.35
N ALA A 44 23.85 -4.50 7.18
CA ALA A 44 24.25 -5.35 8.29
C ALA A 44 24.94 -6.64 7.83
N ARG A 45 24.42 -7.28 6.78
CA ARG A 45 25.05 -8.45 6.16
C ARG A 45 26.42 -8.10 5.60
N THR A 46 26.57 -6.97 4.92
CA THR A 46 27.86 -6.50 4.39
C THR A 46 28.86 -6.22 5.51
N CYS A 47 28.46 -5.59 6.62
CA CYS A 47 29.29 -5.40 7.81
C CYS A 47 29.69 -6.73 8.47
N LEU A 48 28.77 -7.71 8.52
CA LEU A 48 29.00 -9.03 9.11
C LEU A 48 29.85 -9.97 8.23
N GLN A 49 29.84 -9.78 6.92
CA GLN A 49 30.71 -10.52 6.00
C GLN A 49 32.13 -9.95 6.04
N ASN A 50 32.28 -8.66 6.34
CA ASN A 50 33.55 -7.94 6.37
C ASN A 50 33.93 -7.51 7.81
N LYS A 51 33.82 -8.43 8.79
CA LYS A 51 33.99 -8.17 10.25
C LYS A 51 35.29 -7.45 10.69
N GLY A 52 36.27 -7.30 9.82
CA GLY A 52 37.53 -6.59 10.08
C GLY A 52 37.67 -5.23 9.41
N ASP A 53 36.80 -4.89 8.46
CA ASP A 53 36.92 -3.67 7.64
C ASP A 53 35.85 -2.65 8.01
N LYS A 54 36.25 -1.72 8.88
CA LYS A 54 35.40 -0.62 9.35
C LYS A 54 35.02 0.33 8.22
N GLU A 55 35.84 0.44 7.18
CA GLU A 55 35.57 1.34 6.05
C GLU A 55 34.50 0.73 5.13
N VAL A 56 34.54 -0.59 4.91
CA VAL A 56 33.47 -1.31 4.20
C VAL A 56 32.14 -1.19 4.96
N CYS A 57 32.16 -1.32 6.29
CA CYS A 57 30.93 -1.19 7.08
C CYS A 57 30.38 0.25 7.08
N LYS A 58 31.26 1.27 7.20
CA LYS A 58 30.84 2.68 7.07
C LYS A 58 30.26 3.00 5.70
N LYS A 59 30.90 2.51 4.63
CA LYS A 59 30.42 2.70 3.26
C LYS A 59 29.06 2.05 3.06
N ALA A 60 28.87 0.82 3.56
CA ALA A 60 27.59 0.12 3.50
C ALA A 60 26.48 0.84 4.29
N MET A 61 26.80 1.41 5.45
CA MET A 61 25.86 2.23 6.22
C MET A 61 25.52 3.56 5.54
N SER A 62 26.50 4.21 4.89
CA SER A 62 26.27 5.42 4.09
C SER A 62 25.37 5.12 2.90
N GLU A 63 25.64 4.05 2.16
CA GLU A 63 24.83 3.65 1.01
C GLU A 63 23.41 3.26 1.44
N ALA A 64 23.25 2.59 2.59
CA ALA A 64 21.94 2.33 3.16
C ALA A 64 21.23 3.61 3.59
N ARG A 65 21.95 4.58 4.16
CA ARG A 65 21.38 5.90 4.51
C ARG A 65 20.88 6.61 3.26
N ASP A 66 21.70 6.68 2.21
CA ASP A 66 21.35 7.39 0.98
C ASP A 66 20.11 6.73 0.33
N LYS A 67 20.05 5.40 0.27
CA LYS A 67 18.86 4.67 -0.22
C LYS A 67 17.61 4.84 0.64
N VAL A 68 17.75 4.92 1.97
CA VAL A 68 16.64 5.20 2.90
C VAL A 68 16.25 6.68 2.86
N GLN A 69 17.14 7.57 2.43
CA GLN A 69 16.85 8.99 2.26
C GLN A 69 16.20 9.26 0.89
N GLU A 70 16.59 8.53 -0.15
CA GLU A 70 15.96 8.56 -1.47
C GLU A 70 14.48 8.15 -1.42
N THR A 71 14.09 7.27 -0.49
CA THR A 71 12.69 6.94 -0.24
C THR A 71 11.92 8.04 0.49
N ILE A 72 12.60 9.08 1.00
CA ILE A 72 12.01 10.31 1.55
C ILE A 72 11.94 11.41 0.48
N THR A 73 12.84 11.38 -0.53
CA THR A 73 13.01 12.45 -1.52
C THR A 73 12.44 12.13 -2.91
N VAL A 74 11.41 11.29 -3.03
CA VAL A 74 10.65 11.26 -4.28
C VAL A 74 9.71 12.47 -4.24
N PRO A 75 9.95 13.56 -5.00
CA PRO A 75 8.86 14.44 -5.33
C PRO A 75 7.84 13.62 -6.11
N GLU A 76 6.56 13.78 -5.80
CA GLU A 76 5.44 13.09 -6.45
C GLU A 76 5.24 13.50 -7.92
N ASP A 77 6.24 14.14 -8.54
CA ASP A 77 6.22 14.76 -9.87
C ASP A 77 7.34 14.24 -10.80
N ASP A 78 7.75 12.97 -10.64
CA ASP A 78 8.62 12.32 -11.64
C ASP A 78 8.06 10.94 -12.02
N THR A 79 6.79 10.91 -12.41
CA THR A 79 6.34 9.97 -13.44
C THR A 79 7.06 10.33 -14.74
N SER A 80 8.31 9.90 -14.88
CA SER A 80 9.01 9.88 -16.15
C SER A 80 8.31 8.86 -17.07
N LEU A 81 7.24 9.33 -17.71
CA LEU A 81 6.64 8.77 -18.90
C LEU A 81 7.30 9.46 -20.11
N GLU A 82 8.61 9.29 -20.28
CA GLU A 82 9.20 9.56 -21.60
C GLU A 82 8.69 8.50 -22.58
N GLY A 83 7.57 8.82 -23.25
CA GLY A 83 6.99 8.00 -24.30
C GLY A 83 5.53 8.26 -24.68
N ILE A 84 4.77 9.11 -23.98
CA ILE A 84 3.32 9.29 -24.26
C ILE A 84 2.91 10.75 -24.58
N GLU A 85 3.85 11.59 -24.99
CA GLU A 85 3.54 12.99 -25.34
C GLU A 85 2.77 13.17 -26.67
N GLU A 86 2.46 12.11 -27.43
CA GLU A 86 1.90 12.27 -28.78
C GLU A 86 0.37 12.16 -28.91
N ILE A 87 -0.42 11.99 -27.83
CA ILE A 87 -1.87 11.70 -28.00
C ILE A 87 -2.82 12.71 -27.32
N LEU A 88 -2.35 13.63 -26.46
CA LEU A 88 -3.26 14.51 -25.70
C LEU A 88 -2.94 16.00 -25.88
N SER A 89 -2.96 16.48 -27.13
CA SER A 89 -2.91 17.92 -27.46
C SER A 89 -4.08 18.36 -28.34
N GLU A 90 -5.30 18.00 -27.94
CA GLU A 90 -6.49 18.76 -28.33
C GLU A 90 -7.18 19.31 -27.07
N ALA A 91 -6.88 20.57 -26.75
CA ALA A 91 -7.64 21.40 -25.81
C ALA A 91 -9.01 21.77 -26.44
N PRO A 92 -10.07 22.09 -25.67
CA PRO A 92 -10.18 23.39 -24.98
C PRO A 92 -10.91 23.25 -23.60
N THR A 93 -11.05 24.20 -22.66
CA THR A 93 -11.20 25.66 -22.64
C THR A 93 -11.16 26.14 -21.17
N GLU A 94 -10.83 27.41 -20.97
CA GLU A 94 -10.72 28.19 -19.72
C GLU A 94 -11.77 27.97 -18.60
N THR A 95 -11.34 27.97 -17.34
CA THR A 95 -12.08 28.49 -16.15
C THR A 95 -11.08 28.84 -15.02
N PRO A 96 -11.41 29.75 -14.07
CA PRO A 96 -10.48 30.72 -13.49
C PRO A 96 -9.66 30.18 -12.30
N GLN A 97 -8.47 30.74 -12.16
CA GLN A 97 -7.56 30.62 -11.00
C GLN A 97 -8.30 30.86 -9.67
N GLY A 98 -8.62 29.78 -8.96
CA GLY A 98 -8.51 29.71 -7.51
C GLY A 98 -7.32 28.82 -7.21
N GLU A 99 -6.49 29.18 -6.23
CA GLU A 99 -5.44 28.29 -5.71
C GLU A 99 -6.05 26.90 -5.47
N PRO A 100 -5.46 25.79 -5.97
CA PRO A 100 -5.95 24.48 -5.60
C PRO A 100 -5.75 24.37 -4.08
N ALA A 101 -6.83 24.06 -3.36
CA ALA A 101 -6.67 23.59 -1.99
C ALA A 101 -5.65 22.44 -2.03
N GLU A 102 -4.60 22.50 -1.22
CA GLU A 102 -3.69 21.37 -1.04
C GLU A 102 -4.50 20.23 -0.39
N ILE A 103 -5.13 19.40 -1.22
CA ILE A 103 -5.79 18.17 -0.80
C ILE A 103 -4.66 17.23 -0.40
N THR A 104 -4.62 16.78 0.85
CA THR A 104 -3.58 15.86 1.29
C THR A 104 -3.77 14.48 0.65
N ASP A 105 -2.72 13.66 0.57
CA ASP A 105 -2.85 12.27 0.09
C ASP A 105 -3.87 11.46 0.90
N ASP A 106 -4.02 11.79 2.19
CA ASP A 106 -5.05 11.23 3.05
C ASP A 106 -6.45 11.62 2.57
N GLU A 107 -6.67 12.89 2.20
CA GLU A 107 -7.95 13.34 1.63
C GLU A 107 -8.18 12.78 0.22
N VAL A 108 -7.14 12.58 -0.59
CA VAL A 108 -7.24 11.90 -1.89
C VAL A 108 -7.67 10.45 -1.70
N TYR A 109 -7.05 9.75 -0.76
CA TYR A 109 -7.36 8.35 -0.44
C TYR A 109 -8.76 8.20 0.18
N GLU A 110 -9.12 9.02 1.17
CA GLU A 110 -10.45 9.02 1.80
C GLU A 110 -11.60 9.33 0.83
N ASN A 111 -11.28 9.89 -0.34
CA ASN A 111 -12.23 10.14 -1.41
C ASN A 111 -12.19 9.10 -2.54
N CYS A 112 -11.20 8.21 -2.55
CA CYS A 112 -11.00 7.22 -3.60
C CYS A 112 -11.76 5.92 -3.28
N GLU A 113 -13.02 5.84 -3.75
CA GLU A 113 -13.86 4.64 -3.55
C GLU A 113 -13.23 3.37 -4.15
N GLU A 114 -12.63 3.46 -5.33
CA GLU A 114 -11.92 2.35 -5.96
C GLU A 114 -10.69 1.90 -5.16
N CYS A 115 -9.99 2.82 -4.49
CA CYS A 115 -8.85 2.51 -3.63
C CYS A 115 -9.28 1.71 -2.39
N HIS A 116 -10.42 2.08 -1.80
CA HIS A 116 -10.99 1.34 -0.68
C HIS A 116 -11.48 -0.07 -1.09
N ILE A 117 -12.06 -0.20 -2.29
CA ILE A 117 -12.43 -1.50 -2.87
C ILE A 117 -11.18 -2.37 -3.10
N ALA A 118 -10.11 -1.80 -3.66
CA ALA A 118 -8.85 -2.49 -3.87
C ALA A 118 -8.20 -2.92 -2.55
N GLU A 119 -8.21 -2.07 -1.53
CA GLU A 119 -7.69 -2.41 -0.20
C GLU A 119 -8.47 -3.57 0.42
N ALA A 120 -9.80 -3.57 0.31
CA ALA A 120 -10.63 -4.67 0.76
C ALA A 120 -10.29 -5.98 0.02
N ALA A 121 -10.10 -5.94 -1.29
CA ALA A 121 -9.69 -7.11 -2.08
C ALA A 121 -8.32 -7.65 -1.64
N ILE A 122 -7.36 -6.77 -1.34
CA ILE A 122 -6.06 -7.16 -0.79
C ILE A 122 -6.24 -7.82 0.57
N ARG A 123 -7.03 -7.24 1.48
CA ARG A 123 -7.33 -7.85 2.79
C ARG A 123 -7.95 -9.23 2.65
N PHE A 124 -8.85 -9.44 1.68
CA PHE A 124 -9.39 -10.75 1.36
C PHE A 124 -8.31 -11.74 0.93
N SER A 125 -7.38 -11.32 0.08
CA SER A 125 -6.25 -12.15 -0.33
C SER A 125 -5.34 -12.53 0.85
N GLU A 126 -5.11 -11.63 1.81
CA GLU A 126 -4.36 -11.91 3.04
C GLU A 126 -5.07 -12.94 3.92
N VAL A 127 -6.39 -12.81 4.08
CA VAL A 127 -7.21 -13.78 4.86
C VAL A 127 -7.17 -15.15 4.18
N CYS A 128 -7.31 -15.19 2.87
CA CYS A 128 -7.21 -16.40 2.06
C CYS A 128 -5.86 -17.11 2.23
N ALA A 129 -4.76 -16.36 2.23
CA ALA A 129 -3.42 -16.92 2.43
C ALA A 129 -3.20 -17.42 3.87
N ALA A 130 -3.78 -16.74 4.86
CA ALA A 130 -3.61 -17.08 6.27
C ALA A 130 -4.51 -18.24 6.74
N HIS A 131 -5.69 -18.40 6.11
CA HIS A 131 -6.73 -19.34 6.54
C HIS A 131 -7.25 -20.21 5.38
N PRO A 132 -6.39 -20.97 4.67
CA PRO A 132 -6.78 -21.66 3.44
C PRO A 132 -7.85 -22.74 3.65
N GLU A 133 -7.88 -23.41 4.81
CA GLU A 133 -8.86 -24.46 5.12
C GLU A 133 -10.25 -23.90 5.46
N ASP A 134 -10.28 -22.72 6.08
CA ASP A 134 -11.50 -22.03 6.51
C ASP A 134 -12.11 -21.16 5.41
N ALA A 135 -11.27 -20.62 4.52
CA ALA A 135 -11.69 -19.72 3.47
C ALA A 135 -12.20 -20.44 2.21
N GLY A 136 -11.90 -21.74 2.06
CA GLY A 136 -12.45 -22.63 1.04
C GLY A 136 -12.06 -22.29 -0.41
N ASP A 137 -12.71 -22.96 -1.38
CA ASP A 137 -12.49 -22.74 -2.83
C ASP A 137 -12.82 -21.30 -3.27
N SER A 138 -13.60 -20.58 -2.47
CA SER A 138 -14.00 -19.18 -2.66
C SER A 138 -12.80 -18.22 -2.77
N CYS A 139 -11.67 -18.54 -2.13
CA CYS A 139 -10.45 -17.75 -2.23
C CYS A 139 -9.76 -17.78 -3.60
N ARG A 140 -10.00 -18.82 -4.39
CA ARG A 140 -9.45 -18.90 -5.75
C ARG A 140 -10.05 -17.81 -6.64
N VAL A 141 -11.34 -17.52 -6.47
CA VAL A 141 -12.07 -16.53 -7.27
C VAL A 141 -11.56 -15.11 -7.01
N ILE A 142 -11.27 -14.76 -5.75
CA ILE A 142 -10.62 -13.48 -5.40
C ILE A 142 -9.24 -13.39 -6.07
N ALA A 143 -8.41 -14.43 -5.95
CA ALA A 143 -7.06 -14.41 -6.51
C ALA A 143 -7.05 -14.29 -8.05
N GLU A 144 -8.00 -14.92 -8.73
CA GLU A 144 -8.16 -14.82 -10.19
C GLU A 144 -8.64 -13.43 -10.61
N LYS A 145 -9.60 -12.83 -9.88
CA LYS A 145 -10.07 -11.47 -10.16
C LYS A 145 -9.05 -10.39 -9.79
N VAL A 146 -8.21 -10.57 -8.76
CA VAL A 146 -7.17 -9.60 -8.36
C VAL A 146 -6.17 -9.40 -9.50
N ALA A 147 -5.96 -10.43 -10.30
CA ALA A 147 -5.09 -10.38 -11.46
C ALA A 147 -5.76 -9.76 -12.70
N ASP A 148 -7.07 -9.49 -12.69
CA ASP A 148 -7.81 -8.88 -13.79
C ASP A 148 -8.11 -7.41 -13.51
N GLU A 149 -7.28 -6.55 -14.12
CA GLU A 149 -7.36 -5.08 -14.03
C GLU A 149 -8.65 -4.51 -14.64
N ASN A 150 -9.44 -5.30 -15.37
CA ASN A 150 -10.70 -4.85 -16.01
C ASN A 150 -11.94 -5.21 -15.19
N THR A 151 -11.79 -5.83 -14.01
CA THR A 151 -12.95 -6.17 -13.17
C THR A 151 -13.60 -4.91 -12.64
N GLU A 152 -14.89 -4.71 -12.92
CA GLU A 152 -15.61 -3.52 -12.47
C GLU A 152 -15.71 -3.46 -10.93
N PRO A 153 -15.71 -2.25 -10.32
CA PRO A 153 -15.75 -2.12 -8.87
C PRO A 153 -16.98 -2.77 -8.21
N ALA A 154 -18.14 -2.76 -8.88
CA ALA A 154 -19.35 -3.44 -8.38
C ALA A 154 -19.20 -4.98 -8.38
N ASP A 155 -18.55 -5.54 -9.41
CA ASP A 155 -18.23 -6.96 -9.51
C ASP A 155 -17.23 -7.39 -8.42
N TRP A 156 -16.32 -6.50 -8.06
CA TRP A 156 -15.40 -6.68 -6.94
C TRP A 156 -16.13 -6.84 -5.62
N ILE A 157 -17.04 -5.90 -5.32
CA ILE A 157 -17.81 -5.94 -4.08
C ILE A 157 -18.67 -7.20 -4.01
N ARG A 158 -19.32 -7.58 -5.11
CA ARG A 158 -20.11 -8.83 -5.19
C ARG A 158 -19.26 -10.06 -4.92
N THR A 159 -18.11 -10.15 -5.58
CA THR A 159 -17.18 -11.29 -5.40
C THR A 159 -16.72 -11.39 -3.94
N MET A 160 -16.42 -10.26 -3.29
CA MET A 160 -16.04 -10.23 -1.87
C MET A 160 -17.17 -10.68 -0.95
N VAL A 161 -18.41 -10.25 -1.22
CA VAL A 161 -19.60 -10.70 -0.47
C VAL A 161 -19.77 -12.22 -0.61
N GLU A 162 -19.81 -12.73 -1.84
CA GLU A 162 -19.98 -14.16 -2.10
C GLU A 162 -18.86 -15.02 -1.47
N THR A 163 -17.62 -14.51 -1.52
CA THR A 163 -16.46 -15.16 -0.90
C THR A 163 -16.62 -15.21 0.62
N ALA A 164 -17.04 -14.11 1.24
CA ALA A 164 -17.28 -14.05 2.68
C ALA A 164 -18.42 -14.99 3.13
N GLU A 165 -19.46 -15.14 2.30
CA GLU A 165 -20.58 -16.05 2.58
C GLU A 165 -20.13 -17.51 2.57
N GLY A 166 -19.30 -17.89 1.59
CA GLY A 166 -18.75 -19.23 1.40
C GLY A 166 -17.68 -19.64 2.42
N ALA A 167 -16.99 -18.67 3.03
CA ALA A 167 -15.99 -18.92 4.06
C ALA A 167 -16.61 -19.42 5.38
N LYS A 168 -15.76 -19.98 6.25
CA LYS A 168 -16.12 -20.47 7.60
C LYS A 168 -15.08 -20.00 8.62
N GLY A 169 -15.37 -20.25 9.90
CA GLY A 169 -14.42 -20.02 10.99
C GLY A 169 -13.88 -18.59 11.05
N GLU A 170 -12.58 -18.47 11.32
CA GLU A 170 -11.91 -17.17 11.48
C GLU A 170 -11.79 -16.41 10.16
N ALA A 171 -11.74 -17.12 9.02
CA ALA A 171 -11.74 -16.50 7.70
C ALA A 171 -13.04 -15.73 7.44
N LYS A 172 -14.19 -16.34 7.75
CA LYS A 172 -15.50 -15.71 7.59
C LYS A 172 -15.61 -14.43 8.41
N GLU A 173 -15.22 -14.47 9.69
CA GLU A 173 -15.32 -13.30 10.56
C GLU A 173 -14.51 -12.10 10.02
N LYS A 174 -13.30 -12.35 9.53
CA LYS A 174 -12.43 -11.31 8.95
C LYS A 174 -12.92 -10.80 7.61
N MET A 175 -13.39 -11.69 6.74
CA MET A 175 -13.94 -11.32 5.43
C MET A 175 -15.22 -10.50 5.57
N VAL A 176 -16.13 -10.92 6.45
CA VAL A 176 -17.36 -10.17 6.76
C VAL A 176 -17.03 -8.80 7.34
N ALA A 177 -16.05 -8.70 8.25
CA ALA A 177 -15.62 -7.42 8.79
C ALA A 177 -15.08 -6.48 7.70
N ALA A 178 -14.27 -6.99 6.77
CA ALA A 178 -13.73 -6.19 5.67
C ALA A 178 -14.82 -5.73 4.68
N VAL A 179 -15.78 -6.59 4.34
CA VAL A 179 -16.95 -6.20 3.51
C VAL A 179 -17.79 -5.16 4.24
N THR A 180 -18.05 -5.33 5.53
CA THR A 180 -18.87 -4.40 6.31
C THR A 180 -18.23 -3.01 6.37
N GLU A 181 -16.91 -2.93 6.61
CA GLU A 181 -16.17 -1.66 6.63
C GLU A 181 -16.24 -0.95 5.27
N LEU A 182 -16.08 -1.71 4.18
CA LEU A 182 -16.19 -1.19 2.82
C LEU A 182 -17.62 -0.71 2.50
N THR A 183 -18.64 -1.50 2.81
CA THR A 183 -20.03 -1.13 2.55
C THR A 183 -20.44 0.08 3.39
N ASP A 184 -20.06 0.14 4.68
CA ASP A 184 -20.32 1.28 5.55
C ASP A 184 -19.65 2.56 5.01
N TYR A 185 -18.45 2.44 4.44
CA TYR A 185 -17.77 3.55 3.77
C TYR A 185 -18.51 4.00 2.51
N LEU A 186 -18.87 3.08 1.62
CA LEU A 186 -19.56 3.38 0.36
C LEU A 186 -20.99 3.91 0.58
N GLU A 187 -21.72 3.40 1.58
CA GLU A 187 -23.05 3.87 1.95
C GLU A 187 -23.03 5.31 2.45
N ARG A 188 -22.05 5.66 3.30
CA ARG A 188 -21.88 7.04 3.80
C ARG A 188 -21.67 8.05 2.68
N ARG A 189 -21.18 7.60 1.53
CA ARG A 189 -20.89 8.43 0.36
C ARG A 189 -21.96 8.37 -0.73
N ASP A 190 -23.05 7.63 -0.51
CA ASP A 190 -24.09 7.39 -1.52
C ASP A 190 -23.53 6.84 -2.84
N SER A 191 -22.51 5.97 -2.71
CA SER A 191 -21.70 5.48 -3.83
C SER A 191 -22.56 4.83 -4.92
N PRO A 192 -22.28 5.12 -6.21
CA PRO A 192 -22.98 4.48 -7.33
C PRO A 192 -22.73 2.97 -7.39
N PHE A 193 -21.61 2.47 -6.86
CA PHE A 193 -21.25 1.05 -6.93
C PHE A 193 -22.22 0.18 -6.13
N LEU A 194 -22.69 0.63 -4.96
CA LEU A 194 -23.70 -0.10 -4.20
C LEU A 194 -25.07 -0.11 -4.91
N LYS A 195 -25.43 1.00 -5.55
CA LYS A 195 -26.68 1.09 -6.32
C LYS A 195 -26.67 0.20 -7.57
N GLU A 196 -25.50 -0.09 -8.11
CA GLU A 196 -25.33 -1.01 -9.23
C GLU A 196 -25.52 -2.46 -8.79
N MET A 197 -25.09 -2.82 -7.57
CA MET A 197 -25.37 -4.13 -6.97
C MET A 197 -26.88 -4.41 -6.84
N ASP A 198 -27.69 -3.40 -6.52
CA ASP A 198 -29.15 -3.53 -6.39
C ASP A 198 -29.91 -3.62 -7.73
N LYS A 199 -29.27 -3.27 -8.85
CA LYS A 199 -29.92 -3.24 -10.18
C LYS A 199 -29.91 -4.57 -10.92
N GLU A 200 -29.11 -5.54 -10.48
CA GLU A 200 -28.98 -6.87 -11.10
C GLU A 200 -29.65 -7.99 -10.29
N VAL A 201 -30.89 -7.76 -9.83
CA VAL A 201 -31.79 -8.81 -9.32
C VAL A 201 -32.93 -9.08 -10.31
#